data_AF-A0A7J9I9Z7-F1
#
_entry.id   AF-A0A7J9I9Z7-F1
#
_cell.length_a   1.000
_cell.length_b   1.000
_cell.length_c   1.000
_cell.angle_alpha   90.00
_cell.angle_beta   90.00
_cell.angle_gamma   90.00
#
_symmetry.space_group_name_H-M   'P 1'
#
loop_
_entity.id
_entity.type
_entity.pdbx_description
1 polymer ?
#
loop_
_entity_poly.entity_id
_entity_poly.type
_entity_poly.pdbx_seq_one_letter_code
_entity_poly.pdbx_strand_id
1 'polypeptide(L)'
;MESELVLHNDGCHCKKVRWKVQASISVIAWKCSCFAFSITTYISRTHTAKHTFSKFCGITSFYTPRSNLDGIVVTLACLDPRTLSHVEIRNFD
;
A
#
# COMPACT_ATOMS: atom_id res chain seq x y z
N MET A 1 6.72 16.53 -18.20
CA MET A 1 5.33 16.22 -17.80
C MET A 1 5.28 16.33 -16.30
N GLU A 2 4.75 17.44 -15.81
CA GLU A 2 4.57 17.68 -14.39
C GLU A 2 3.54 16.66 -13.88
N SER A 3 3.94 15.83 -12.92
CA SER A 3 3.06 14.84 -12.33
C SER A 3 2.01 15.59 -11.51
N GLU A 4 0.80 15.74 -12.04
CA GLU A 4 -0.32 16.34 -11.33
C GLU A 4 -0.53 15.57 -10.02
N LEU A 5 -0.28 16.25 -8.89
CA LEU A 5 -0.48 15.68 -7.57
C LEU A 5 -1.96 15.75 -7.22
N VAL A 6 -2.55 14.60 -6.98
CA VAL A 6 -3.93 14.49 -6.53
C VAL A 6 -3.99 13.86 -5.15
N LEU A 7 -5.11 14.09 -4.48
CA LEU A 7 -5.42 13.41 -3.23
C LEU A 7 -6.01 12.04 -3.54
N HIS A 8 -5.21 11.01 -3.35
CA HIS A 8 -5.71 9.65 -3.32
C HIS A 8 -6.31 9.35 -1.96
N ASN A 9 -7.42 8.64 -1.98
CA ASN A 9 -8.05 8.10 -0.80
C ASN A 9 -8.34 6.64 -1.04
N ASP A 10 -8.35 5.86 0.03
CA ASP A 10 -9.25 4.73 0.27
C ASP A 10 -8.77 4.01 1.55
N GLY A 11 -8.84 2.68 1.64
CA GLY A 11 -8.85 2.01 2.94
C GLY A 11 -8.98 0.51 2.82
N CYS A 12 -9.04 -0.17 3.97
CA CYS A 12 -9.22 -1.61 3.96
C CYS A 12 -10.63 -1.99 3.44
N HIS A 13 -10.83 -3.24 3.05
CA HIS A 13 -12.10 -3.72 2.49
C HIS A 13 -13.33 -3.36 3.35
N CYS A 14 -13.25 -3.53 4.67
CA CYS A 14 -14.35 -3.20 5.59
C CYS A 14 -14.46 -1.70 5.95
N LYS A 15 -13.61 -0.84 5.37
CA LYS A 15 -13.59 0.63 5.55
C LYS A 15 -13.43 1.13 7.00
N LYS A 16 -13.05 0.25 7.93
CA LYS A 16 -12.68 0.61 9.30
C LYS A 16 -11.29 1.26 9.40
N VAL A 17 -10.43 1.01 8.41
CA VAL A 17 -9.21 1.78 8.16
C VAL A 17 -9.44 2.61 6.90
N ARG A 18 -9.20 3.92 7.00
CA ARG A 18 -9.28 4.89 5.91
C ARG A 18 -8.08 5.82 6.00
N TRP A 19 -7.56 6.22 4.85
CA TRP A 19 -6.42 7.12 4.76
C TRP A 19 -6.56 8.04 3.54
N LYS A 20 -5.69 9.05 3.49
CA LYS A 20 -5.53 9.95 2.37
C LYS A 20 -4.03 10.16 2.13
N VAL A 21 -3.60 10.17 0.87
CA VAL A 21 -2.21 10.41 0.48
C VAL A 21 -2.17 11.26 -0.77
N GLN A 22 -1.22 12.18 -0.85
CA GLN A 22 -1.01 12.99 -2.04
C GLN A 22 0.07 12.32 -2.91
N ALA A 23 -0.28 11.98 -4.16
CA ALA A 23 0.64 11.38 -5.12
C ALA A 23 0.18 11.68 -6.55
N SER A 24 0.96 11.25 -7.55
CA SER A 24 0.60 11.46 -8.95
C SER A 24 -0.57 10.57 -9.38
N ILE A 25 -1.41 11.07 -10.28
CA ILE A 25 -2.45 10.28 -10.98
C ILE A 25 -1.90 9.08 -11.77
N SER A 26 -0.59 9.06 -12.06
CA SER A 26 0.10 7.97 -12.76
C SER A 26 1.10 7.33 -11.81
N VAL A 27 0.87 6.07 -11.44
CA VAL A 27 1.65 5.38 -10.41
C VAL A 27 2.32 4.12 -10.93
N ILE A 28 3.46 3.77 -10.34
CA ILE A 28 4.12 2.49 -10.53
C ILE A 28 3.80 1.62 -9.31
N ALA A 29 3.12 0.50 -9.53
CA ALA A 29 2.81 -0.49 -8.51
C ALA A 29 3.81 -1.63 -8.57
N TRP A 30 4.52 -1.87 -7.47
CA TRP A 30 5.46 -2.97 -7.37
C TRP A 30 4.76 -4.21 -6.82
N LYS A 31 4.70 -5.27 -7.63
CA LYS A 31 4.24 -6.59 -7.23
C LYS A 31 5.35 -7.27 -6.45
N CYS A 32 5.21 -7.24 -5.13
CA CYS A 32 6.03 -8.04 -4.22
C CYS A 32 5.51 -9.48 -4.18
N SER A 33 6.39 -10.47 -4.34
CA SER A 33 6.08 -11.90 -4.14
C SER A 33 6.03 -12.30 -2.65
N CYS A 34 6.19 -11.33 -1.74
CA CYS A 34 6.12 -11.57 -0.31
C CYS A 34 4.75 -12.16 0.05
N PHE A 35 4.77 -13.42 0.49
CA PHE A 35 3.60 -14.20 0.83
C PHE A 35 2.93 -13.60 2.07
N ALA A 36 1.96 -12.72 1.86
CA ALA A 36 1.13 -12.12 2.90
C ALA A 36 0.11 -13.16 3.41
N PHE A 37 0.60 -14.21 4.10
CA PHE A 37 -0.29 -15.10 4.82
C PHE A 37 -0.85 -14.36 6.03
N SER A 38 -2.17 -14.38 6.14
CA SER A 38 -2.95 -13.77 7.22
C SER A 38 -2.57 -14.36 8.58
N ILE A 39 -1.56 -13.79 9.24
CA ILE A 39 -1.35 -13.91 10.68
C ILE A 39 -1.11 -12.50 11.22
N THR A 40 -1.91 -12.19 12.23
CA THR A 40 -1.84 -11.01 13.09
C THR A 40 -0.38 -10.69 13.44
N THR A 41 0.24 -9.80 12.68
CA THR A 41 1.64 -9.36 12.81
C THR A 41 2.65 -10.48 12.57
N TYR A 42 2.93 -10.84 11.31
CA TYR A 42 4.16 -11.56 11.00
C TYR A 42 5.37 -10.62 11.16
N ILE A 43 6.09 -10.76 12.27
CA ILE A 43 7.40 -10.14 12.45
C ILE A 43 8.39 -10.96 11.59
N SER A 44 8.72 -10.44 10.42
CA SER A 44 9.86 -10.93 9.63
C SER A 44 11.11 -10.92 10.52
N ARG A 45 11.96 -11.96 10.43
CA ARG A 45 13.11 -12.26 11.31
C ARG A 45 14.12 -11.12 11.53
N THR A 46 14.00 -9.98 10.83
CA THR A 46 14.86 -8.80 10.97
C THR A 46 14.24 -7.64 11.77
N HIS A 47 12.98 -7.74 12.22
CA HIS A 47 12.27 -6.71 13.01
C HIS A 47 12.19 -5.31 12.36
N THR A 48 12.41 -5.18 11.05
CA THR A 48 12.54 -3.88 10.37
C THR A 48 11.29 -3.46 9.59
N ALA A 49 10.53 -4.41 9.04
CA ALA A 49 9.28 -4.14 8.31
C ALA A 49 8.09 -4.18 9.28
N LYS A 50 7.26 -3.12 9.28
CA LYS A 50 6.05 -3.05 10.10
C LYS A 50 4.81 -3.08 9.21
N HIS A 51 4.21 -4.25 9.05
CA HIS A 51 2.93 -4.40 8.36
C HIS A 51 1.77 -4.23 9.34
N THR A 52 0.97 -3.20 9.16
CA THR A 52 -0.26 -2.98 9.93
C THR A 52 -1.46 -3.47 9.13
N PHE A 53 -2.23 -4.40 9.69
CA PHE A 53 -3.43 -4.95 9.06
C PHE A 53 -4.68 -4.51 9.82
N SER A 54 -5.80 -4.40 9.11
CA SER A 54 -7.10 -4.22 9.75
C SER A 54 -7.46 -5.48 10.53
N LYS A 55 -7.69 -5.37 11.84
CA LYS A 55 -8.14 -6.49 12.69
C LYS A 55 -9.49 -7.10 12.27
N PHE A 56 -10.24 -6.39 11.42
CA PHE A 56 -11.58 -6.80 11.00
C PHE A 56 -11.62 -7.54 9.67
N CYS A 57 -10.70 -7.24 8.74
CA CYS A 57 -10.69 -7.88 7.42
C CYS A 57 -9.31 -8.44 7.01
N GLY A 58 -8.30 -8.37 7.88
CA GLY A 58 -6.97 -8.95 7.66
C GLY A 58 -6.09 -8.23 6.62
N ILE A 59 -6.63 -7.27 5.88
CA ILE A 59 -5.91 -6.56 4.80
C ILE A 59 -4.98 -5.49 5.37
N THR A 60 -3.74 -5.47 4.87
CA THR A 60 -2.81 -4.35 4.99
C THR A 60 -3.13 -3.32 3.92
N SER A 61 -3.77 -2.21 4.32
CA SER A 61 -4.08 -1.12 3.39
C SER A 61 -2.87 -0.23 3.10
N PHE A 62 -1.96 -0.10 4.06
CA PHE A 62 -0.67 0.58 3.91
C PHE A 62 0.34 0.06 4.95
N TYR A 63 1.64 0.26 4.70
CA TYR A 63 2.71 -0.07 5.64
C TYR A 63 4.01 0.71 5.35
N THR A 64 4.93 0.76 6.31
CA THR A 64 6.30 1.28 6.11
C THR A 64 7.20 0.14 5.62
N PRO A 65 7.77 0.23 4.40
CA PRO A 65 8.62 -0.82 3.87
C PRO A 65 9.99 -0.82 4.55
N ARG A 66 10.63 -1.98 4.60
CA ARG A 66 11.99 -2.11 5.16
C ARG A 66 13.04 -1.37 4.34
N SER A 67 12.89 -1.35 3.02
CA SER A 67 13.85 -0.72 2.09
C SER A 67 13.85 0.81 2.17
N ASN A 68 12.77 1.41 2.70
CA ASN A 68 12.64 2.85 2.85
C ASN A 68 11.76 3.17 4.08
N LEU A 69 12.40 3.47 5.20
CA LEU A 69 11.71 3.74 6.47
C LEU A 69 10.95 5.08 6.49
N ASP A 70 11.29 6.00 5.59
CA ASP A 70 10.59 7.28 5.43
C ASP A 70 9.43 7.17 4.42
N GLY A 71 9.32 6.03 3.73
CA GLY A 71 8.29 5.75 2.75
C GLY A 71 7.04 5.09 3.34
N ILE A 72 5.93 5.25 2.63
CA ILE A 72 4.70 4.50 2.87
C ILE A 72 4.34 3.75 1.59
N VAL A 73 4.12 2.45 1.72
CA VAL A 73 3.53 1.62 0.66
C VAL A 73 2.03 1.59 0.86
N VAL A 74 1.29 1.83 -0.21
CA VAL A 74 -0.16 1.68 -0.27
C VAL A 74 -0.48 0.47 -1.13
N THR A 75 -1.38 -0.39 -0.65
CA THR A 75 -1.86 -1.53 -1.43
C THR A 75 -2.77 -1.03 -2.55
N LEU A 76 -2.44 -1.34 -3.81
CA LEU A 76 -3.18 -0.86 -4.99
C LEU A 76 -4.69 -1.17 -4.93
N ALA A 77 -5.06 -2.35 -4.46
CA ALA A 77 -6.47 -2.76 -4.32
C ALA A 77 -7.24 -1.98 -3.23
N CYS A 78 -6.54 -1.17 -2.43
CA CYS A 78 -7.10 -0.31 -1.40
C CYS A 78 -7.09 1.17 -1.80
N LEU A 79 -6.85 1.51 -3.08
CA LEU A 79 -6.96 2.85 -3.67
C LEU A 79 -8.33 3.03 -4.35
N ASP A 80 -8.89 4.24 -4.31
CA ASP A 80 -10.03 4.60 -5.16
C ASP A 80 -9.57 4.68 -6.63
N PRO A 81 -10.05 3.78 -7.53
CA PRO A 81 -9.60 3.74 -8.91
C PRO A 81 -9.93 5.03 -9.68
N ARG A 82 -10.88 5.85 -9.21
CA ARG A 82 -11.22 7.14 -9.84
C ARG A 82 -10.10 8.18 -9.68
N THR A 83 -9.16 7.96 -8.77
CA THR A 83 -8.01 8.85 -8.55
C THR A 83 -6.79 8.45 -9.39
N LEU A 84 -6.89 7.38 -10.17
CA LEU A 84 -5.80 6.83 -10.98
C LEU A 84 -6.13 6.95 -12.47
N SER A 85 -5.19 7.47 -13.25
CA SER A 85 -5.27 7.54 -14.71
C SER A 85 -4.46 6.44 -15.39
N HIS A 86 -3.35 6.04 -14.76
CA HIS A 86 -2.43 5.05 -15.27
C HIS A 86 -1.77 4.30 -14.13
N VAL A 87 -1.65 2.98 -14.28
CA VAL A 87 -0.95 2.11 -13.34
C VAL A 87 -0.03 1.20 -14.13
N GLU A 88 1.27 1.33 -13.87
CA GLU A 88 2.27 0.39 -14.38
C GLU A 88 2.60 -0.64 -13.30
N ILE A 89 2.42 -1.92 -13.58
CA ILE A 89 2.76 -3.00 -12.64
C ILE A 89 4.16 -3.52 -12.97
N ARG A 90 5.09 -3.43 -12.01
CA ARG A 90 6.44 -3.99 -12.09
C ARG A 90 6.62 -5.10 -11.08
N ASN A 91 7.39 -6.13 -11.42
CA ASN A 91 7.76 -7.14 -10.44
C ASN A 91 8.92 -6.64 -9.59
N PHE A 92 8.94 -7.04 -8.32
CA PHE A 92 10.11 -6.91 -7.47
C PHE A 92 11.01 -8.12 -7.73
N ASP A 93 12.23 -7.88 -8.20
CA ASP A 93 13.25 -8.92 -8.42
C ASP A 93 13.86 -9.44 -7.10
#